data_AF-A0A934VCH4-F1
#
_entry.id   AF-A0A934VCH4-F1
#
_cell.length_a   1.000
_cell.length_b   1.000
_cell.length_c   1.000
_cell.angle_alpha   90.00
_cell.angle_beta   90.00
_cell.angle_gamma   90.00
#
_symmetry.space_group_name_H-M   'P 1'
#
loop_
_entity.id
_entity.type
_entity.pdbx_description
1 polymer ?
#
loop_
_entity_poly.entity_id
_entity_poly.type
_entity_poly.pdbx_seq_one_letter_code
_entity_poly.pdbx_strand_id
1 'polypeptide(L)'
;MYLRRSIKSNSPPPGCSPAFLRKNTPRAARFLLSATVVAAVLPGWIHAAVRGVYVGNDFYPPITKIEAARTSGFNRLFLFTLHISANGDVYYNDTPVVRNGVYVGDPAWASSLAALRPEIHRIELVIGSWGDQSFSNIKSLVASDGTGSGSLLYKSFEALKNATGADAIQFDDESTYDVSSAVKFGKMIAGLGMKVTLCPYTAQNFWVNVKAQLGADADAVYLQCYDGGAGNNPATWNNAFGGFKVYPGLWGNTDTPPSVTSKMRNWQQTQGMDGGFMWLNEALPSDARKWAQSLAYGLEPLNGLVAADFGVNYAGTGFTGNQGFGFGPWTLSTTGGGSYISGGTSLFSIWNSAANGRSTAVRSLSSPLKSGQSLLVELQMNNLDNANNSNRFELRDSAGNVLFSYFHRGGDNADGHYTDAIGTHPAPGFAYHFGQLDSFRFSLDSATTFTFTDITTARSVSGTLSGAAVSQVAFVRTNGATVPGNGQDFRFTGLVVHTPTTLPVALAKSPTGWTIRFDATPCLTYRVQRSTRLDGGWNGIGEVFAPFNQSSFTDTDPPAGKAFYRLITP
;
A
#
# COMPACT_ATOMS: atom_id res chain seq x y z
N MET A 1 14.13 -36.85 -32.11
CA MET A 1 12.99 -35.99 -31.71
C MET A 1 13.02 -35.89 -30.18
N TYR A 2 13.64 -34.83 -29.62
CA TYR A 2 13.80 -34.66 -28.17
C TYR A 2 13.21 -33.30 -27.75
N LEU A 3 12.12 -33.34 -27.00
CA LEU A 3 11.53 -32.19 -26.32
C LEU A 3 12.39 -31.83 -25.10
N ARG A 4 12.95 -30.62 -25.07
CA ARG A 4 13.46 -29.98 -23.84
C ARG A 4 12.30 -29.23 -23.17
N ARG A 5 11.93 -29.63 -21.95
CA ARG A 5 11.04 -28.88 -21.06
C ARG A 5 11.92 -28.08 -20.08
N SER A 6 11.98 -26.76 -20.25
CA SER A 6 12.68 -25.85 -19.34
C SER A 6 11.77 -25.51 -18.16
N ILE A 7 12.16 -25.91 -16.95
CA ILE A 7 11.51 -25.51 -15.69
C ILE A 7 12.21 -24.23 -15.22
N LYS A 8 11.47 -23.12 -15.12
CA LYS A 8 11.93 -21.84 -14.56
C LYS A 8 12.03 -21.94 -13.03
N SER A 9 13.16 -21.51 -12.45
CA SER A 9 13.31 -21.30 -11.01
C SER A 9 13.01 -19.84 -10.66
N ASN A 10 12.26 -19.61 -9.57
CA ASN A 10 11.88 -18.28 -9.07
C ASN A 10 12.95 -17.77 -8.08
N SER A 11 13.46 -16.55 -8.25
CA SER A 11 14.50 -15.93 -7.40
C SER A 11 13.94 -14.84 -6.47
N PRO A 12 14.34 -14.79 -5.18
CA PRO A 12 13.74 -13.99 -4.08
C PRO A 12 13.74 -12.46 -4.31
N PRO A 13 12.85 -11.67 -3.67
CA PRO A 13 12.79 -10.22 -3.84
C PRO A 13 13.83 -9.47 -2.98
N PRO A 14 14.21 -8.22 -3.34
CA PRO A 14 15.29 -7.46 -2.70
C PRO A 14 14.86 -6.77 -1.40
N GLY A 15 15.76 -6.68 -0.40
CA GLY A 15 15.49 -6.10 0.93
C GLY A 15 15.47 -7.11 2.09
N CYS A 16 15.67 -8.38 1.73
CA CYS A 16 15.44 -9.55 2.55
C CYS A 16 16.83 -10.20 2.86
N SER A 17 17.56 -9.78 3.91
CA SER A 17 18.87 -10.37 4.27
C SER A 17 18.93 -10.81 5.74
N PRO A 18 19.27 -12.09 6.03
CA PRO A 18 19.55 -12.53 7.39
C PRO A 18 20.95 -12.05 7.81
N ALA A 19 21.02 -11.26 8.88
CA ALA A 19 22.29 -10.95 9.52
C ALA A 19 22.80 -12.19 10.27
N PHE A 20 23.62 -13.01 9.60
CA PHE A 20 24.36 -14.09 10.26
C PHE A 20 25.75 -13.62 10.66
N LEU A 21 25.92 -13.35 11.96
CA LEU A 21 27.22 -13.27 12.64
C LEU A 21 27.95 -14.61 12.49
N ARG A 22 29.15 -14.63 11.88
CA ARG A 22 30.15 -15.67 12.17
C ARG A 22 31.59 -15.18 12.01
N LYS A 23 32.41 -15.60 12.98
CA LYS A 23 33.78 -15.18 13.32
C LYS A 23 34.87 -15.67 12.33
N ASN A 24 35.85 -14.79 12.09
CA ASN A 24 37.30 -14.95 11.86
C ASN A 24 37.93 -16.24 11.23
N THR A 25 38.49 -16.06 10.01
CA THR A 25 39.89 -16.34 9.51
C THR A 25 40.43 -17.80 9.38
N PRO A 26 41.59 -18.07 8.71
CA PRO A 26 41.77 -18.18 7.24
C PRO A 26 42.60 -19.44 6.79
N ARG A 27 42.63 -19.79 5.48
CA ARG A 27 43.87 -20.13 4.70
C ARG A 27 43.59 -20.78 3.32
N ALA A 28 44.27 -20.19 2.33
CA ALA A 28 44.81 -20.62 1.03
C ALA A 28 44.60 -22.06 0.49
N ALA A 29 44.27 -22.15 -0.81
CA ALA A 29 45.14 -22.72 -1.86
C ALA A 29 44.55 -22.46 -3.26
N ARG A 30 45.41 -22.57 -4.29
CA ARG A 30 45.36 -21.93 -5.61
C ARG A 30 44.80 -22.83 -6.74
N PHE A 31 44.57 -22.17 -7.89
CA PHE A 31 44.56 -22.63 -9.30
C PHE A 31 43.30 -23.30 -9.87
N LEU A 32 42.60 -22.61 -10.77
CA LEU A 32 42.78 -22.73 -12.23
C LEU A 32 41.92 -21.72 -13.00
N LEU A 33 42.52 -21.16 -14.05
CA LEU A 33 41.99 -20.11 -14.92
C LEU A 33 40.98 -20.71 -15.90
N SER A 34 39.72 -20.27 -15.85
CA SER A 34 38.71 -20.55 -16.87
C SER A 34 38.02 -19.24 -17.22
N ALA A 35 38.41 -18.64 -18.35
CA ALA A 35 37.78 -17.44 -18.88
C ALA A 35 36.34 -17.77 -19.28
N THR A 36 35.39 -17.44 -18.40
CA THR A 36 33.96 -17.46 -18.70
C THR A 36 33.51 -16.02 -18.81
N VAL A 37 33.06 -15.63 -20.00
CA VAL A 37 32.36 -14.37 -20.24
C VAL A 37 31.11 -14.35 -19.35
N VAL A 38 31.18 -13.64 -18.23
CA VAL A 38 30.00 -13.31 -17.43
C VAL A 38 29.27 -12.22 -18.20
N ALA A 39 28.32 -12.61 -19.04
CA ALA A 39 27.24 -11.71 -19.41
C ALA A 39 26.57 -11.30 -18.10
N ALA A 40 26.73 -10.02 -17.73
CA ALA A 40 26.07 -9.44 -16.58
C ALA A 40 24.55 -9.48 -16.82
N VAL A 41 23.92 -10.56 -16.36
CA VAL A 41 22.46 -10.61 -16.23
C VAL A 41 22.13 -9.74 -15.04
N LEU A 42 21.84 -8.46 -15.31
CA LEU A 42 21.30 -7.54 -14.32
C LEU A 42 20.00 -8.16 -13.75
N PRO A 43 19.92 -8.39 -12.44
CA PRO A 43 18.74 -9.01 -11.84
C PRO A 43 17.51 -8.10 -12.01
N GLY A 44 16.45 -8.67 -12.59
CA GLY A 44 15.14 -8.04 -12.69
C GLY A 44 14.51 -7.93 -11.30
N TRP A 45 14.38 -6.70 -10.81
CA TRP A 45 13.70 -6.36 -9.56
C TRP A 45 12.21 -6.66 -9.71
N ILE A 46 11.63 -7.47 -8.81
CA ILE A 46 10.17 -7.44 -8.61
C ILE A 46 9.89 -6.09 -7.97
N HIS A 47 9.54 -5.10 -8.80
CA HIS A 47 9.20 -3.77 -8.35
C HIS A 47 7.86 -3.83 -7.60
N ALA A 48 7.81 -3.21 -6.41
CA ALA A 48 6.55 -2.81 -5.82
C ALA A 48 5.72 -2.06 -6.88
N ALA A 49 4.38 -2.18 -6.79
CA ALA A 49 3.52 -1.52 -7.76
C ALA A 49 3.88 -0.03 -7.86
N VAL A 50 3.79 0.52 -9.07
CA VAL A 50 4.03 1.95 -9.25
C VAL A 50 2.94 2.71 -8.52
N ARG A 51 3.35 3.60 -7.62
CA ARG A 51 2.47 4.49 -6.85
C ARG A 51 3.00 5.90 -7.05
N GLY A 52 2.53 6.54 -8.12
CA GLY A 52 2.93 7.89 -8.49
C GLY A 52 2.00 8.97 -7.96
N VAL A 53 2.53 10.17 -7.77
CA VAL A 53 1.77 11.37 -7.44
C VAL A 53 2.36 12.59 -8.12
N TYR A 54 1.49 13.45 -8.67
CA TYR A 54 1.87 14.77 -9.16
C TYR A 54 1.99 15.74 -7.99
N VAL A 55 3.10 16.48 -7.93
CA VAL A 55 3.44 17.46 -6.89
C VAL A 55 4.05 18.69 -7.53
N GLY A 56 4.06 19.82 -6.82
CA GLY A 56 4.40 21.12 -7.40
C GLY A 56 5.39 21.90 -6.55
N ASN A 57 5.04 23.15 -6.26
CA ASN A 57 5.91 24.09 -5.53
C ASN A 57 6.36 23.58 -4.15
N ASP A 58 5.67 22.61 -3.55
CA ASP A 58 6.08 21.96 -2.32
C ASP A 58 7.38 21.14 -2.44
N PHE A 59 7.88 20.94 -3.68
CA PHE A 59 9.14 20.29 -4.03
C PHE A 59 10.13 21.18 -4.81
N TYR A 60 9.94 22.51 -4.74
CA TYR A 60 10.98 23.48 -5.06
C TYR A 60 11.54 24.09 -3.77
N PRO A 61 12.85 24.39 -3.66
CA PRO A 61 13.42 24.92 -2.42
C PRO A 61 12.78 26.23 -1.93
N PRO A 62 12.58 26.37 -0.60
CA PRO A 62 12.78 25.35 0.42
C PRO A 62 11.68 24.26 0.35
N ILE A 63 12.09 23.00 0.20
CA ILE A 63 11.16 21.86 0.13
C ILE A 63 10.59 21.60 1.54
N THR A 64 9.27 21.73 1.68
CA THR A 64 8.60 21.62 3.00
C THR A 64 8.01 20.23 3.28
N LYS A 65 8.03 19.33 2.30
CA LYS A 65 7.30 18.04 2.34
C LYS A 65 8.17 16.78 2.28
N ILE A 66 9.49 16.89 2.54
CA ILE A 66 10.42 15.74 2.46
C ILE A 66 9.92 14.55 3.31
N GLU A 67 9.66 14.78 4.61
CA GLU A 67 9.24 13.69 5.51
C GLU A 67 7.85 13.15 5.17
N ALA A 68 6.93 14.04 4.77
CA ALA A 68 5.59 13.63 4.34
C ALA A 68 5.67 12.73 3.09
N ALA A 69 6.55 13.04 2.14
CA ALA A 69 6.77 12.22 0.95
C ALA A 69 7.33 10.84 1.31
N ARG A 70 8.41 10.79 2.11
CA ARG A 70 9.07 9.55 2.52
C ARG A 70 8.15 8.61 3.29
N THR A 71 7.24 9.17 4.09
CA THR A 71 6.30 8.38 4.92
C THR A 71 4.93 8.16 4.26
N SER A 72 4.67 8.75 3.08
CA SER A 72 3.39 8.59 2.39
C SER A 72 3.17 7.18 1.85
N GLY A 73 4.22 6.51 1.38
CA GLY A 73 4.13 5.24 0.65
C GLY A 73 4.06 5.38 -0.88
N PHE A 74 3.97 6.62 -1.42
CA PHE A 74 4.27 6.85 -2.84
C PHE A 74 5.74 6.49 -3.11
N ASN A 75 6.03 5.99 -4.31
CA ASN A 75 7.39 5.62 -4.72
C ASN A 75 7.84 6.33 -6.00
N ARG A 76 6.98 7.16 -6.60
CA ARG A 76 7.33 8.05 -7.71
C ARG A 76 6.72 9.43 -7.50
N LEU A 77 7.50 10.47 -7.79
CA LEU A 77 7.04 11.85 -7.83
C LEU A 77 7.13 12.40 -9.26
N PHE A 78 6.08 13.11 -9.68
CA PHE A 78 6.05 13.86 -10.93
C PHE A 78 6.04 15.34 -10.56
N LEU A 79 7.19 16.01 -10.75
CA LEU A 79 7.35 17.42 -10.43
C LEU A 79 6.71 18.24 -11.54
N PHE A 80 5.52 18.76 -11.24
CA PHE A 80 4.63 19.46 -12.14
C PHE A 80 4.62 20.98 -11.83
N THR A 81 4.79 21.87 -12.80
CA THR A 81 5.15 21.62 -14.21
C THR A 81 6.30 22.50 -14.69
N LEU A 82 6.99 22.05 -15.73
CA LEU A 82 7.97 22.82 -16.47
C LEU A 82 7.31 23.49 -17.67
N HIS A 83 7.61 24.78 -17.83
CA HIS A 83 7.26 25.57 -19.00
C HIS A 83 8.51 25.91 -19.80
N ILE A 84 8.45 25.68 -21.11
CA ILE A 84 9.49 26.04 -22.08
C ILE A 84 9.03 27.26 -22.85
N SER A 85 9.72 28.39 -22.67
CA SER A 85 9.43 29.61 -23.39
C SER A 85 9.95 29.56 -24.84
N ALA A 86 9.47 30.47 -25.68
CA ALA A 86 9.88 30.56 -27.08
C ALA A 86 11.40 30.78 -27.27
N ASN A 87 12.06 31.43 -26.31
CA ASN A 87 13.51 31.63 -26.29
C ASN A 87 14.27 30.48 -25.62
N GLY A 88 13.64 29.36 -25.27
CA GLY A 88 14.28 28.17 -24.69
C GLY A 88 14.69 28.26 -23.21
N ASP A 89 14.29 29.33 -22.52
CA ASP A 89 14.35 29.37 -21.06
C ASP A 89 13.36 28.38 -20.47
N VAL A 90 13.68 27.86 -19.28
CA VAL A 90 12.84 26.89 -18.57
C VAL A 90 12.40 27.44 -17.23
N TYR A 91 11.11 27.34 -16.95
CA TYR A 91 10.49 27.71 -15.70
C TYR A 91 9.92 26.48 -15.03
N TYR A 92 10.06 26.37 -13.71
CA TYR A 92 9.30 25.44 -12.89
C TYR A 92 8.16 26.22 -12.25
N ASN A 93 6.94 25.94 -12.69
CA ASN A 93 5.78 26.81 -12.52
C ASN A 93 6.17 28.24 -12.96
N ASP A 94 6.07 29.23 -12.07
CA ASP A 94 6.43 30.62 -12.38
C ASP A 94 7.91 30.96 -12.14
N THR A 95 8.72 30.01 -11.66
CA THR A 95 10.11 30.27 -11.24
C THR A 95 11.11 29.93 -12.34
N PRO A 96 11.94 30.88 -12.82
CA PRO A 96 12.98 30.56 -13.80
C PRO A 96 14.02 29.62 -13.18
N VAL A 97 14.24 28.48 -13.82
CA VAL A 97 15.23 27.48 -13.36
C VAL A 97 16.38 27.33 -14.35
N VAL A 98 16.18 27.66 -15.62
CA VAL A 98 17.24 27.74 -16.62
C VAL A 98 17.09 28.99 -17.46
N ARG A 99 18.19 29.69 -17.68
CA ARG A 99 18.30 30.83 -18.60
C ARG A 99 19.44 30.61 -19.57
N ASN A 100 19.19 30.75 -20.87
CA ASN A 100 20.21 30.59 -21.91
C ASN A 100 21.06 29.30 -21.76
N GLY A 101 20.43 28.19 -21.36
CA GLY A 101 21.09 26.90 -21.19
C GLY A 101 21.91 26.75 -19.89
N VAL A 102 21.81 27.71 -18.97
CA VAL A 102 22.49 27.68 -17.66
C VAL A 102 21.45 27.58 -16.55
N TYR A 103 21.68 26.69 -15.59
CA TYR A 103 20.84 26.59 -14.40
C TYR A 103 20.96 27.86 -13.56
N VAL A 104 19.82 28.47 -13.23
CA VAL A 104 19.72 29.69 -12.41
C VAL A 104 18.79 29.53 -11.20
N GLY A 105 18.25 28.32 -11.00
CA GLY A 105 17.38 28.03 -9.87
C GLY A 105 18.15 27.89 -8.55
N ASP A 106 17.42 27.55 -7.49
CA ASP A 106 17.98 27.38 -6.16
C ASP A 106 19.00 26.20 -6.11
N PRO A 107 20.25 26.43 -5.69
CA PRO A 107 21.30 25.41 -5.69
C PRO A 107 21.02 24.24 -4.72
N ALA A 108 20.11 24.39 -3.76
CA ALA A 108 19.74 23.33 -2.82
C ALA A 108 18.80 22.29 -3.45
N TRP A 109 18.27 22.50 -4.66
CA TRP A 109 17.26 21.61 -5.25
C TRP A 109 17.75 20.17 -5.35
N ALA A 110 18.97 19.97 -5.88
CA ALA A 110 19.59 18.65 -6.01
C ALA A 110 19.65 17.91 -4.66
N SER A 111 20.19 18.57 -3.62
CA SER A 111 20.34 17.97 -2.30
C SER A 111 19.00 17.67 -1.63
N SER A 112 17.99 18.50 -1.88
CA SER A 112 16.65 18.34 -1.32
C SER A 112 15.90 17.18 -1.96
N LEU A 113 16.02 17.00 -3.29
CA LEU A 113 15.44 15.86 -3.99
C LEU A 113 16.18 14.55 -3.67
N ALA A 114 17.51 14.60 -3.50
CA ALA A 114 18.29 13.44 -3.07
C ALA A 114 17.87 12.93 -1.68
N ALA A 115 17.41 13.81 -0.79
CA ALA A 115 16.94 13.45 0.56
C ALA A 115 15.63 12.64 0.56
N LEU A 116 14.92 12.52 -0.58
CA LEU A 116 13.71 11.70 -0.72
C LEU A 116 14.02 10.21 -0.91
N ARG A 117 15.28 9.87 -1.19
CA ARG A 117 15.74 8.50 -1.43
C ARG A 117 16.14 7.84 -0.09
N PRO A 118 15.96 6.52 0.06
CA PRO A 118 15.54 5.56 -0.97
C PRO A 118 14.02 5.39 -1.10
N GLU A 119 13.18 6.02 -0.28
CA GLU A 119 11.73 5.73 -0.24
C GLU A 119 11.00 6.16 -1.51
N ILE A 120 11.35 7.31 -2.08
CA ILE A 120 10.96 7.68 -3.45
C ILE A 120 11.98 7.02 -4.37
N HIS A 121 11.53 6.19 -5.32
CA HIS A 121 12.42 5.44 -6.23
C HIS A 121 12.62 6.15 -7.56
N ARG A 122 11.68 7.01 -7.96
CA ARG A 122 11.74 7.74 -9.23
C ARG A 122 11.22 9.18 -9.10
N ILE A 123 11.91 10.12 -9.71
CA ILE A 123 11.54 11.53 -9.80
C ILE A 123 11.56 11.91 -11.28
N GLU A 124 10.45 12.44 -11.77
CA GLU A 124 10.30 12.88 -13.16
C GLU A 124 9.95 14.36 -13.19
N LEU A 125 10.48 15.09 -14.17
CA LEU A 125 10.08 16.47 -14.43
C LEU A 125 9.01 16.46 -15.53
N VAL A 126 7.86 17.09 -15.27
CA VAL A 126 6.76 17.13 -16.23
C VAL A 126 6.86 18.39 -17.08
N ILE A 127 6.67 18.27 -18.39
CA ILE A 127 6.59 19.42 -19.30
C ILE A 127 5.20 19.50 -19.86
N GLY A 128 4.65 20.72 -19.89
CA GLY A 128 3.36 20.99 -20.48
C GLY A 128 2.21 20.86 -19.49
N SER A 129 1.02 21.09 -20.02
CA SER A 129 -0.28 20.96 -19.39
C SER A 129 -1.34 21.35 -20.41
N TRP A 130 -2.62 21.24 -20.03
CA TRP A 130 -3.69 21.88 -20.78
C TRP A 130 -3.41 23.38 -20.99
N GLY A 131 -3.54 23.86 -22.23
CA GLY A 131 -3.36 25.27 -22.60
C GLY A 131 -1.91 25.76 -22.69
N ASP A 132 -0.92 24.91 -22.39
CA ASP A 132 0.48 25.30 -22.38
C ASP A 132 1.14 25.30 -23.78
N GLN A 133 2.10 26.20 -23.98
CA GLN A 133 2.79 26.41 -25.27
C GLN A 133 4.12 25.66 -25.39
N SER A 134 4.57 24.93 -24.36
CA SER A 134 5.91 24.34 -24.32
C SER A 134 6.19 23.43 -25.51
N PHE A 135 5.25 22.55 -25.89
CA PHE A 135 5.48 21.67 -27.05
C PHE A 135 5.50 22.40 -28.38
N SER A 136 4.77 23.52 -28.52
CA SER A 136 4.85 24.39 -29.70
C SER A 136 6.20 25.13 -29.76
N ASN A 137 6.73 25.55 -28.62
CA ASN A 137 8.05 26.17 -28.48
C ASN A 137 9.17 25.15 -28.73
N ILE A 138 9.07 23.94 -28.16
CA ILE A 138 9.98 22.82 -28.42
C ILE A 138 10.00 22.51 -29.91
N LYS A 139 8.85 22.42 -30.57
CA LYS A 139 8.78 22.21 -32.03
C LYS A 139 9.55 23.28 -32.80
N SER A 140 9.36 24.54 -32.44
CA SER A 140 10.05 25.67 -33.08
C SER A 140 11.57 25.63 -32.84
N LEU A 141 12.01 25.38 -31.61
CA LEU A 141 13.41 25.29 -31.21
C LEU A 141 14.12 24.08 -31.84
N VAL A 142 13.45 22.94 -31.92
CA VAL A 142 13.96 21.75 -32.62
C VAL A 142 14.14 22.04 -34.12
N ALA A 143 13.25 22.85 -34.72
CA ALA A 143 13.36 23.23 -36.12
C ALA A 143 14.48 24.27 -36.35
N SER A 144 14.71 25.20 -35.42
CA SER A 144 15.73 26.26 -35.57
C SER A 144 17.14 25.78 -35.22
N ASP A 145 17.29 25.10 -34.08
CA ASP A 145 18.59 24.84 -33.44
C ASP A 145 18.98 23.36 -33.49
N GLY A 146 18.03 22.49 -33.86
CA GLY A 146 18.17 21.05 -33.74
C GLY A 146 18.21 20.59 -32.28
N THR A 147 18.79 19.40 -32.06
CA THR A 147 18.87 18.75 -30.74
C THR A 147 20.31 18.30 -30.39
N GLY A 148 21.31 18.81 -31.12
CA GLY A 148 22.72 18.53 -30.81
C GLY A 148 23.16 19.23 -29.53
N SER A 149 24.36 18.89 -29.03
CA SER A 149 24.92 19.46 -27.80
C SER A 149 25.10 20.98 -27.80
N GLY A 150 25.14 21.59 -28.99
CA GLY A 150 25.16 23.04 -29.16
C GLY A 150 23.80 23.73 -28.98
N SER A 151 22.69 23.00 -29.16
CA SER A 151 21.32 23.53 -29.12
C SER A 151 20.94 24.01 -27.73
N LEU A 152 20.03 24.99 -27.68
CA LEU A 152 19.59 25.55 -26.41
C LEU A 152 18.82 24.52 -25.56
N LEU A 153 17.94 23.74 -26.19
CA LEU A 153 17.22 22.66 -25.52
C LEU A 153 18.19 21.65 -24.88
N TYR A 154 19.25 21.24 -25.57
CA TYR A 154 20.22 20.30 -25.01
C TYR A 154 20.86 20.86 -23.75
N LYS A 155 21.42 22.08 -23.82
CA LYS A 155 22.08 22.73 -22.69
C LYS A 155 21.13 22.92 -21.51
N SER A 156 19.89 23.34 -21.79
CA SER A 156 18.88 23.54 -20.75
C SER A 156 18.54 22.25 -20.01
N PHE A 157 18.34 21.14 -20.73
CA PHE A 157 18.01 19.86 -20.10
C PHE A 157 19.22 19.15 -19.47
N GLU A 158 20.44 19.40 -19.97
CA GLU A 158 21.66 19.00 -19.28
C GLU A 158 21.80 19.72 -17.92
N ALA A 159 21.56 21.03 -17.91
CA ALA A 159 21.59 21.84 -16.70
C ALA A 159 20.53 21.37 -15.67
N LEU A 160 19.30 21.10 -16.11
CA LEU A 160 18.23 20.56 -15.26
C LEU A 160 18.56 19.18 -14.71
N LYS A 161 19.07 18.27 -15.55
CA LYS A 161 19.48 16.93 -15.11
C LYS A 161 20.50 17.04 -13.98
N ASN A 162 21.52 17.88 -14.15
CA ASN A 162 22.56 18.06 -13.14
C ASN A 162 22.03 18.71 -11.85
N ALA A 163 21.06 19.62 -11.97
CA ALA A 163 20.49 20.33 -10.83
C ALA A 163 19.42 19.54 -10.05
N THR A 164 18.84 18.49 -10.64
CA THR A 164 17.72 17.75 -10.05
C THR A 164 18.01 16.27 -9.81
N GLY A 165 18.91 15.68 -10.60
CA GLY A 165 19.10 14.23 -10.64
C GLY A 165 17.87 13.46 -11.15
N ALA A 166 16.98 14.12 -11.91
CA ALA A 166 15.75 13.51 -12.41
C ALA A 166 16.02 12.27 -13.27
N ASP A 167 15.15 11.27 -13.13
CA ASP A 167 15.25 9.99 -13.85
C ASP A 167 14.62 10.08 -15.24
N ALA A 168 13.63 10.95 -15.42
CA ALA A 168 12.88 11.08 -16.66
C ALA A 168 12.29 12.47 -16.88
N ILE A 169 11.99 12.76 -18.14
CA ILE A 169 11.12 13.86 -18.56
C ILE A 169 9.79 13.28 -19.02
N GLN A 170 8.69 13.75 -18.41
CA GLN A 170 7.34 13.35 -18.77
C GLN A 170 6.75 14.35 -19.77
N PHE A 171 6.15 13.81 -20.83
CA PHE A 171 5.48 14.61 -21.86
C PHE A 171 3.98 14.67 -21.55
N ASP A 172 3.53 15.86 -21.16
CA ASP A 172 2.11 16.22 -21.01
C ASP A 172 1.69 17.16 -22.15
N ASP A 173 1.93 16.71 -23.39
CA ASP A 173 1.55 17.45 -24.61
C ASP A 173 0.05 17.34 -24.84
N GLU A 174 -0.67 18.35 -24.39
CA GLU A 174 -2.13 18.42 -24.56
C GLU A 174 -2.56 19.36 -25.70
N SER A 175 -1.62 19.90 -26.48
CA SER A 175 -1.91 20.97 -27.45
C SER A 175 -1.31 20.75 -28.84
N THR A 176 -0.05 20.33 -28.94
CA THR A 176 0.72 20.40 -30.19
C THR A 176 0.65 19.12 -31.00
N TYR A 177 0.78 17.97 -30.34
CA TYR A 177 0.65 16.63 -30.92
C TYR A 177 1.50 16.41 -32.20
N ASP A 178 2.72 16.95 -32.24
CA ASP A 178 3.64 16.84 -33.39
C ASP A 178 4.68 15.73 -33.17
N VAL A 179 4.48 14.59 -33.84
CA VAL A 179 5.31 13.38 -33.64
C VAL A 179 6.80 13.66 -33.92
N SER A 180 7.12 14.42 -34.97
CA SER A 180 8.50 14.64 -35.43
C SER A 180 9.32 15.38 -34.38
N SER A 181 8.79 16.49 -33.85
CA SER A 181 9.45 17.28 -32.81
C SER A 181 9.51 16.53 -31.47
N ALA A 182 8.42 15.88 -31.05
CA ALA A 182 8.39 15.09 -29.81
C ALA A 182 9.42 13.95 -29.83
N VAL A 183 9.57 13.23 -30.95
CA VAL A 183 10.55 12.16 -31.08
C VAL A 183 11.99 12.70 -31.07
N LYS A 184 12.29 13.78 -31.82
CA LYS A 184 13.63 14.39 -31.82
C LYS A 184 14.02 14.88 -30.43
N PHE A 185 13.09 15.54 -29.74
CA PHE A 185 13.30 16.01 -28.38
C PHE A 185 13.46 14.83 -27.41
N GLY A 186 12.61 13.80 -27.48
CA GLY A 186 12.74 12.61 -26.63
C GLY A 186 14.07 11.85 -26.82
N LYS A 187 14.59 11.75 -28.06
CA LYS A 187 15.92 11.18 -28.33
C LYS A 187 17.05 12.03 -27.73
N MET A 188 16.90 13.34 -27.70
CA MET A 188 17.85 14.24 -27.02
C MET A 188 17.89 13.98 -25.52
N ILE A 189 16.72 13.89 -24.88
CA ILE A 189 16.58 13.56 -23.45
C ILE A 189 17.22 12.20 -23.13
N ALA A 190 16.97 11.19 -23.97
CA ALA A 190 17.59 9.88 -23.85
C ALA A 190 19.13 9.93 -23.98
N GLY A 191 19.64 10.74 -24.91
CA GLY A 191 21.07 10.98 -25.08
C GLY A 191 21.75 11.65 -23.87
N LEU A 192 20.99 12.42 -23.09
CA LEU A 192 21.45 12.97 -21.80
C LEU A 192 21.43 11.94 -20.67
N GLY A 193 20.90 10.74 -20.90
CA GLY A 193 20.85 9.64 -19.92
C GLY A 193 19.60 9.63 -19.04
N MET A 194 18.59 10.43 -19.37
CA MET A 194 17.27 10.38 -18.74
C MET A 194 16.30 9.53 -19.57
N LYS A 195 15.20 9.08 -18.98
CA LYS A 195 14.10 8.45 -19.71
C LYS A 195 13.07 9.47 -20.19
N VAL A 196 12.20 9.02 -21.09
CA VAL A 196 10.98 9.74 -21.47
C VAL A 196 9.78 8.96 -20.94
N THR A 197 8.77 9.67 -20.46
CA THR A 197 7.46 9.07 -20.14
C THR A 197 6.36 9.89 -20.81
N LEU A 198 5.21 9.27 -21.06
CA LEU A 198 4.11 9.88 -21.80
C LEU A 198 2.87 9.99 -20.89
N CYS A 199 2.10 11.07 -20.99
CA CYS A 199 0.91 11.29 -20.16
C CYS A 199 -0.37 11.50 -21.02
N PRO A 200 -0.84 10.50 -21.77
CA PRO A 200 -2.00 10.68 -22.63
C PRO A 200 -3.31 10.78 -21.83
N TYR A 201 -4.21 11.68 -22.24
CA TYR A 201 -5.64 11.56 -22.00
C TYR A 201 -6.44 11.37 -23.30
N THR A 202 -5.90 11.80 -24.45
CA THR A 202 -6.51 11.76 -25.77
C THR A 202 -5.46 11.52 -26.87
N ALA A 203 -5.82 11.71 -28.15
CA ALA A 203 -4.90 11.68 -29.30
C ALA A 203 -4.08 10.39 -29.39
N GLN A 204 -4.70 9.22 -29.16
CA GLN A 204 -4.02 7.91 -29.08
C GLN A 204 -3.05 7.64 -30.24
N ASN A 205 -3.40 8.01 -31.47
CA ASN A 205 -2.53 7.84 -32.63
C ASN A 205 -1.20 8.60 -32.51
N PHE A 206 -1.21 9.82 -31.96
CA PHE A 206 0.03 10.58 -31.73
C PHE A 206 0.94 9.84 -30.74
N TRP A 207 0.40 9.47 -29.57
CA TRP A 207 1.18 8.83 -28.51
C TRP A 207 1.74 7.47 -28.91
N VAL A 208 0.96 6.65 -29.62
CA VAL A 208 1.41 5.37 -30.16
C VAL A 208 2.58 5.56 -31.12
N ASN A 209 2.51 6.54 -32.03
CA ASN A 209 3.60 6.84 -32.95
C ASN A 209 4.86 7.35 -32.24
N VAL A 210 4.71 8.23 -31.24
CA VAL A 210 5.84 8.70 -30.41
C VAL A 210 6.48 7.53 -29.66
N LYS A 211 5.70 6.69 -28.98
CA LYS A 211 6.20 5.52 -28.25
C LYS A 211 6.91 4.53 -29.18
N ALA A 212 6.37 4.28 -30.36
CA ALA A 212 6.95 3.36 -31.33
C ALA A 212 8.33 3.85 -31.81
N GLN A 213 8.49 5.14 -32.08
CA GLN A 213 9.75 5.72 -32.56
C GLN A 213 10.79 5.94 -31.45
N LEU A 214 10.34 6.25 -30.23
CA LEU A 214 11.23 6.34 -29.06
C LEU A 214 11.70 4.96 -28.59
N GLY A 215 10.88 3.91 -28.74
CA GLY A 215 11.26 2.55 -28.35
C GLY A 215 11.51 2.46 -26.83
N ALA A 216 12.68 1.96 -26.43
CA ALA A 216 13.05 1.80 -25.02
C ALA A 216 13.43 3.11 -24.29
N ASP A 217 13.52 4.23 -25.03
CA ASP A 217 13.75 5.55 -24.45
C ASP A 217 12.51 6.05 -23.73
N ALA A 218 11.32 5.69 -24.24
CA ALA A 218 10.05 5.90 -23.57
C ALA A 218 9.66 4.64 -22.77
N ASP A 219 9.76 4.70 -21.45
CA ASP A 219 9.68 3.51 -20.57
C ASP A 219 8.45 3.45 -19.65
N ALA A 220 7.60 4.47 -19.67
CA ALA A 220 6.29 4.45 -19.02
C ALA A 220 5.27 5.29 -19.78
N VAL A 221 3.99 4.90 -19.65
CA VAL A 221 2.84 5.67 -20.12
C VAL A 221 1.88 5.82 -18.95
N TYR A 222 1.66 7.05 -18.51
CA TYR A 222 0.77 7.43 -17.42
C TYR A 222 -0.56 7.89 -18.00
N LEU A 223 -1.50 6.95 -18.17
CA LEU A 223 -2.78 7.20 -18.80
C LEU A 223 -3.71 7.96 -17.85
N GLN A 224 -4.15 9.15 -18.23
CA GLN A 224 -5.14 9.90 -17.46
C GLN A 224 -6.53 9.25 -17.61
N CYS A 225 -7.12 8.78 -16.51
CA CYS A 225 -8.48 8.21 -16.45
C CYS A 225 -9.43 9.12 -15.65
N TYR A 226 -9.20 10.43 -15.69
CA TYR A 226 -9.99 11.47 -15.04
C TYR A 226 -10.24 12.64 -15.99
N ASP A 227 -11.19 13.51 -15.64
CA ASP A 227 -11.58 14.70 -16.41
C ASP A 227 -11.78 14.42 -17.92
N GLY A 228 -11.05 15.10 -18.82
CA GLY A 228 -11.11 14.85 -20.27
C GLY A 228 -10.78 13.40 -20.67
N GLY A 229 -10.08 12.66 -19.81
CA GLY A 229 -9.76 11.24 -19.95
C GLY A 229 -10.67 10.29 -19.16
N ALA A 230 -11.74 10.74 -18.52
CA ALA A 230 -12.57 9.91 -17.62
C ALA A 230 -13.14 8.63 -18.27
N GLY A 231 -13.29 8.62 -19.61
CA GLY A 231 -13.74 7.45 -20.37
C GLY A 231 -12.64 6.46 -20.76
N ASN A 232 -11.37 6.74 -20.44
CA ASN A 232 -10.25 5.91 -20.86
C ASN A 232 -10.26 4.54 -20.17
N ASN A 233 -10.06 3.50 -20.98
CA ASN A 233 -9.90 2.12 -20.50
C ASN A 233 -8.44 1.67 -20.68
N PRO A 234 -7.72 1.30 -19.61
CA PRO A 234 -6.31 0.92 -19.71
C PRO A 234 -6.05 -0.26 -20.65
N ALA A 235 -6.92 -1.27 -20.74
CA ALA A 235 -6.74 -2.39 -21.67
C ALA A 235 -6.81 -1.94 -23.15
N THR A 236 -7.69 -0.98 -23.47
CA THR A 236 -7.77 -0.43 -24.84
C THR A 236 -6.46 0.26 -25.21
N TRP A 237 -5.90 1.05 -24.30
CA TRP A 237 -4.62 1.71 -24.50
C TRP A 237 -3.44 0.73 -24.55
N ASN A 238 -3.42 -0.29 -23.69
CA ASN A 238 -2.42 -1.36 -23.75
C ASN A 238 -2.39 -2.01 -25.13
N ASN A 239 -3.55 -2.34 -25.69
CA ASN A 239 -3.66 -2.92 -27.02
C ASN A 239 -3.16 -1.95 -28.10
N ALA A 240 -3.50 -0.67 -28.00
CA ALA A 240 -3.02 0.35 -28.93
C ALA A 240 -1.48 0.50 -28.90
N PHE A 241 -0.85 0.32 -27.74
CA PHE A 241 0.61 0.29 -27.60
C PHE A 241 1.23 -1.11 -27.83
N GLY A 242 0.52 -2.03 -28.47
CA GLY A 242 1.05 -3.36 -28.81
C GLY A 242 1.33 -4.25 -27.60
N GLY A 243 0.57 -4.08 -26.52
CA GLY A 243 0.70 -4.83 -25.26
C GLY A 243 1.57 -4.16 -24.20
N PHE A 244 2.17 -3.00 -24.49
CA PHE A 244 2.86 -2.22 -23.47
C PHE A 244 1.85 -1.73 -22.42
N LYS A 245 2.08 -2.08 -21.14
CA LYS A 245 1.16 -1.72 -20.06
C LYS A 245 1.27 -0.25 -19.71
N VAL A 246 0.13 0.44 -19.70
CA VAL A 246 0.00 1.79 -19.16
C VAL A 246 -0.24 1.75 -17.65
N TYR A 247 0.07 2.85 -16.97
CA TYR A 247 -0.27 3.10 -15.59
C TYR A 247 -1.47 4.05 -15.52
N PRO A 248 -2.68 3.58 -15.16
CA PRO A 248 -3.84 4.46 -15.04
C PRO A 248 -3.70 5.48 -13.90
N GLY A 249 -4.21 6.68 -14.14
CA GLY A 249 -4.28 7.78 -13.18
C GLY A 249 -5.69 8.12 -12.78
N LEU A 250 -5.87 8.52 -11.52
CA LEU A 250 -7.15 9.01 -10.97
C LEU A 250 -6.96 10.38 -10.31
N TRP A 251 -8.07 11.10 -10.10
CA TRP A 251 -8.04 12.46 -9.54
C TRP A 251 -8.78 12.57 -8.21
N GLY A 252 -8.12 13.15 -7.21
CA GLY A 252 -8.72 13.41 -5.90
C GLY A 252 -9.98 14.29 -5.88
N ASN A 253 -10.30 15.05 -6.94
CA ASN A 253 -11.55 15.82 -7.00
C ASN A 253 -12.76 14.98 -7.42
N THR A 254 -12.55 13.89 -8.17
CA THR A 254 -13.62 13.02 -8.66
C THR A 254 -13.63 11.64 -8.01
N ASP A 255 -12.53 11.28 -7.35
CA ASP A 255 -12.35 10.02 -6.67
C ASP A 255 -12.14 10.21 -5.16
N THR A 256 -12.41 9.13 -4.43
CA THR A 256 -12.10 9.00 -3.01
C THR A 256 -11.09 7.85 -2.85
N PRO A 257 -10.32 7.78 -1.76
CA PRO A 257 -9.39 6.66 -1.54
C PRO A 257 -10.03 5.26 -1.76
N PRO A 258 -11.27 4.98 -1.34
CA PRO A 258 -11.92 3.71 -1.64
C PRO A 258 -12.25 3.50 -3.12
N SER A 259 -12.73 4.54 -3.83
CA SER A 259 -13.02 4.41 -5.27
C SER A 259 -11.74 4.17 -6.06
N VAL A 260 -10.62 4.80 -5.65
CA VAL A 260 -9.28 4.51 -6.17
C VAL A 260 -8.95 3.04 -5.99
N THR A 261 -9.07 2.50 -4.78
CA THR A 261 -8.81 1.08 -4.51
C THR A 261 -9.67 0.18 -5.37
N SER A 262 -10.98 0.42 -5.47
CA SER A 262 -11.89 -0.40 -6.25
C SER A 262 -11.58 -0.37 -7.75
N LYS A 263 -11.34 0.81 -8.33
CA LYS A 263 -11.01 0.97 -9.76
C LYS A 263 -9.68 0.30 -10.10
N MET A 264 -8.64 0.59 -9.31
CA MET A 264 -7.32 -0.02 -9.48
C MET A 264 -7.37 -1.54 -9.33
N ARG A 265 -8.14 -2.05 -8.35
CA ARG A 265 -8.33 -3.49 -8.14
C ARG A 265 -9.01 -4.15 -9.33
N ASN A 266 -10.04 -3.52 -9.88
CA ASN A 266 -10.71 -4.04 -11.05
C ASN A 266 -9.72 -4.13 -12.24
N TRP A 267 -8.94 -3.09 -12.52
CA TRP A 267 -7.94 -3.14 -13.58
C TRP A 267 -6.81 -4.12 -13.30
N GLN A 268 -6.38 -4.27 -12.06
CA GLN A 268 -5.39 -5.27 -11.67
C GLN A 268 -5.90 -6.70 -11.91
N GLN A 269 -7.13 -7.01 -11.50
CA GLN A 269 -7.70 -8.36 -11.63
C GLN A 269 -8.06 -8.71 -13.07
N THR A 270 -8.61 -7.75 -13.82
CA THR A 270 -9.12 -8.01 -15.17
C THR A 270 -8.08 -7.76 -16.27
N GLN A 271 -7.05 -6.96 -15.99
CA GLN A 271 -6.09 -6.50 -17.00
C GLN A 271 -4.62 -6.61 -16.55
N GLY A 272 -4.37 -7.02 -15.29
CA GLY A 272 -3.01 -7.24 -14.79
C GLY A 272 -2.19 -5.98 -14.58
N MET A 273 -2.83 -4.83 -14.32
CA MET A 273 -2.11 -3.58 -14.00
C MET A 273 -1.24 -3.73 -12.76
N ASP A 274 -0.01 -3.23 -12.84
CA ASP A 274 1.01 -3.31 -11.80
C ASP A 274 1.48 -1.92 -11.35
N GLY A 275 0.69 -0.88 -11.65
CA GLY A 275 1.00 0.49 -11.30
C GLY A 275 -0.14 1.47 -11.58
N GLY A 276 -0.04 2.65 -10.99
CA GLY A 276 -0.98 3.75 -11.18
C GLY A 276 -0.49 5.02 -10.52
N PHE A 277 -1.25 6.10 -10.68
CA PHE A 277 -0.91 7.39 -10.08
C PHE A 277 -2.12 8.21 -9.65
N MET A 278 -1.85 9.24 -8.86
CA MET A 278 -2.83 10.23 -8.43
C MET A 278 -2.48 11.63 -8.93
N TRP A 279 -3.48 12.31 -9.49
CA TRP A 279 -3.52 13.77 -9.60
C TRP A 279 -4.20 14.32 -8.33
N LEU A 280 -3.52 15.17 -7.56
CA LEU A 280 -4.00 15.72 -6.28
C LEU A 280 -3.88 17.25 -6.23
N ASN A 281 -4.06 17.91 -7.39
CA ASN A 281 -3.98 19.36 -7.54
C ASN A 281 -2.59 19.94 -7.19
N GLU A 282 -1.54 19.35 -7.76
CA GLU A 282 -0.17 19.90 -7.75
C GLU A 282 0.45 20.10 -6.36
N ALA A 283 -0.03 19.38 -5.35
CA ALA A 283 0.53 19.41 -4.01
C ALA A 283 0.38 18.05 -3.33
N LEU A 284 1.31 17.74 -2.42
CA LEU A 284 1.19 16.58 -1.55
C LEU A 284 0.26 16.93 -0.37
N PRO A 285 -0.97 16.38 -0.31
CA PRO A 285 -1.89 16.69 0.77
C PRO A 285 -1.41 16.09 2.10
N SER A 286 -1.91 16.62 3.22
CA SER A 286 -1.57 16.12 4.56
C SER A 286 -1.97 14.66 4.78
N ASP A 287 -2.91 14.15 3.99
CA ASP A 287 -3.39 12.78 4.02
C ASP A 287 -2.87 11.91 2.86
N ALA A 288 -1.77 12.32 2.21
CA ALA A 288 -1.13 11.62 1.10
C ALA A 288 -0.97 10.10 1.31
N ARG A 289 -0.74 9.68 2.56
CA ARG A 289 -0.66 8.26 2.93
C ARG A 289 -1.90 7.47 2.56
N LYS A 290 -3.10 8.05 2.70
CA LYS A 290 -4.36 7.40 2.34
C LYS A 290 -4.41 7.08 0.85
N TRP A 291 -3.98 8.02 0.02
CA TRP A 291 -3.99 7.89 -1.43
C TRP A 291 -2.97 6.85 -1.92
N ALA A 292 -1.75 6.88 -1.40
CA ALA A 292 -0.73 5.88 -1.71
C ALA A 292 -1.17 4.46 -1.27
N GLN A 293 -1.75 4.36 -0.09
CA GLN A 293 -2.31 3.11 0.44
C GLN A 293 -3.45 2.59 -0.45
N SER A 294 -4.30 3.48 -0.95
CA SER A 294 -5.37 3.11 -1.88
C SER A 294 -4.85 2.53 -3.20
N LEU A 295 -3.76 3.09 -3.75
CA LEU A 295 -3.08 2.50 -4.91
C LEU A 295 -2.49 1.13 -4.57
N ALA A 296 -1.81 0.98 -3.42
CA ALA A 296 -1.26 -0.30 -2.98
C ALA A 296 -2.37 -1.37 -2.85
N TYR A 297 -3.47 -1.04 -2.18
CA TYR A 297 -4.66 -1.91 -2.06
C TYR A 297 -5.42 -2.13 -3.36
N GLY A 298 -5.14 -1.36 -4.40
CA GLY A 298 -5.66 -1.58 -5.74
C GLY A 298 -4.77 -2.47 -6.59
N LEU A 299 -3.45 -2.38 -6.44
CA LEU A 299 -2.48 -2.90 -7.42
C LEU A 299 -1.69 -4.11 -6.92
N GLU A 300 -1.56 -4.30 -5.61
CA GLU A 300 -0.73 -5.35 -5.03
C GLU A 300 -1.56 -6.60 -4.70
N PRO A 301 -0.98 -7.82 -4.66
CA PRO A 301 -1.72 -9.00 -4.21
C PRO A 301 -2.24 -8.82 -2.77
N LEU A 302 -3.54 -9.04 -2.57
CA LEU A 302 -4.17 -8.85 -1.26
C LEU A 302 -3.94 -10.02 -0.30
N ASN A 303 -3.49 -11.20 -0.77
CA ASN A 303 -3.21 -12.38 0.07
C ASN A 303 -4.34 -12.72 1.06
N GLY A 304 -5.58 -12.63 0.59
CA GLY A 304 -6.78 -12.86 1.40
C GLY A 304 -7.34 -11.61 2.10
N LEU A 305 -6.67 -10.45 2.04
CA LEU A 305 -7.21 -9.19 2.57
C LEU A 305 -8.46 -8.75 1.78
N VAL A 306 -9.55 -8.52 2.48
CA VAL A 306 -10.87 -8.14 1.91
C VAL A 306 -11.21 -6.70 2.23
N ALA A 307 -10.85 -6.26 3.44
CA ALA A 307 -11.04 -4.89 3.91
C ALA A 307 -9.96 -4.56 4.93
N ALA A 308 -9.52 -3.31 5.00
CA ALA A 308 -8.57 -2.86 6.01
C ALA A 308 -8.74 -1.37 6.33
N ASP A 309 -8.61 -1.05 7.61
CA ASP A 309 -8.63 0.30 8.17
C ASP A 309 -7.71 0.36 9.40
N PHE A 310 -7.04 1.50 9.59
CA PHE A 310 -6.07 1.70 10.65
C PHE A 310 -6.29 3.05 11.34
N GLY A 311 -6.08 3.09 12.66
CA GLY A 311 -6.24 4.29 13.50
C GLY A 311 -5.39 5.48 13.04
N VAL A 312 -4.27 5.24 12.35
CA VAL A 312 -3.43 6.29 11.75
C VAL A 312 -4.15 7.10 10.67
N ASN A 313 -5.21 6.57 10.06
CA ASN A 313 -5.94 7.26 9.00
C ASN A 313 -6.75 8.46 9.53
N TYR A 314 -6.99 8.53 10.84
CA TYR A 314 -7.77 9.60 11.47
C TYR A 314 -6.89 10.79 11.90
N ALA A 315 -5.56 10.64 11.90
CA ALA A 315 -4.63 11.66 12.37
C ALA A 315 -4.80 12.99 11.61
N GLY A 316 -5.03 14.07 12.34
CA GLY A 316 -5.07 15.44 11.81
C GLY A 316 -6.23 15.80 10.87
N THR A 317 -7.09 14.85 10.49
CA THR A 317 -8.15 15.07 9.47
C THR A 317 -9.58 14.86 9.97
N GLY A 318 -9.75 14.33 11.18
CA GLY A 318 -11.08 14.02 11.74
C GLY A 318 -11.72 12.77 11.14
N PHE A 319 -13.02 12.57 11.34
CA PHE A 319 -13.75 11.32 11.00
C PHE A 319 -14.57 11.43 9.70
N THR A 320 -14.09 12.17 8.71
CA THR A 320 -14.80 12.35 7.44
C THR A 320 -14.44 11.27 6.42
N GLY A 321 -15.42 10.87 5.60
CA GLY A 321 -15.23 9.91 4.51
C GLY A 321 -14.91 8.48 4.95
N ASN A 322 -14.45 7.67 4.00
CA ASN A 322 -14.04 6.30 4.23
C ASN A 322 -12.51 6.25 4.37
N GLN A 323 -12.07 5.83 5.55
CA GLN A 323 -10.68 5.93 5.98
C GLN A 323 -9.97 4.58 5.92
N GLY A 324 -10.34 3.76 4.95
CA GLY A 324 -9.76 2.45 4.67
C GLY A 324 -10.35 1.93 3.36
N PHE A 325 -10.16 0.65 3.05
CA PHE A 325 -10.83 0.00 1.93
C PHE A 325 -11.74 -1.13 2.42
N GLY A 326 -12.78 -1.43 1.64
CA GLY A 326 -13.72 -2.52 1.96
C GLY A 326 -14.76 -2.18 3.04
N PHE A 327 -14.85 -0.91 3.45
CA PHE A 327 -15.81 -0.41 4.42
C PHE A 327 -16.61 0.77 3.86
N GLY A 328 -17.69 1.20 4.52
CA GLY A 328 -18.42 2.45 4.27
C GLY A 328 -17.95 3.57 5.22
N PRO A 329 -18.43 4.82 5.07
CA PRO A 329 -18.09 5.92 5.99
C PRO A 329 -18.56 5.63 7.43
N TRP A 330 -17.99 6.35 8.40
CA TRP A 330 -18.43 6.27 9.79
C TRP A 330 -19.75 7.00 10.03
N THR A 331 -20.65 6.35 10.74
CA THR A 331 -21.81 6.94 11.40
C THR A 331 -21.52 7.07 12.88
N LEU A 332 -21.50 8.31 13.37
CA LEU A 332 -21.08 8.67 14.71
C LEU A 332 -22.26 9.25 15.52
N SER A 333 -22.42 8.83 16.78
CA SER A 333 -23.33 9.42 17.78
C SER A 333 -22.69 9.50 19.17
N THR A 334 -22.74 10.67 19.80
CA THR A 334 -22.19 10.95 21.16
C THR A 334 -23.28 11.34 22.15
N THR A 335 -24.41 10.63 22.09
CA THR A 335 -25.55 10.85 23.00
C THR A 335 -25.07 10.97 24.46
N GLY A 336 -25.35 12.11 25.10
CA GLY A 336 -24.83 12.41 26.44
C GLY A 336 -23.41 12.99 26.49
N GLY A 337 -22.98 13.78 25.51
CA GLY A 337 -21.77 14.63 25.68
C GLY A 337 -20.43 13.91 25.55
N GLY A 338 -20.34 12.88 24.71
CA GLY A 338 -19.08 12.24 24.36
C GLY A 338 -18.31 12.92 23.22
N SER A 339 -17.12 12.40 22.93
CA SER A 339 -16.32 12.83 21.79
C SER A 339 -15.62 11.64 21.13
N TYR A 340 -15.33 11.82 19.86
CA TYR A 340 -14.37 11.02 19.13
C TYR A 340 -13.03 11.74 19.16
N ILE A 341 -11.95 11.01 19.38
CA ILE A 341 -10.62 11.60 19.47
C ILE A 341 -9.76 10.98 18.39
N SER A 342 -9.28 11.83 17.48
CA SER A 342 -8.38 11.46 16.38
C SER A 342 -6.97 12.06 16.57
N GLY A 343 -6.67 12.58 17.76
CA GLY A 343 -5.45 13.36 18.06
C GLY A 343 -4.40 12.64 18.90
N GLY A 344 -4.65 11.40 19.35
CA GLY A 344 -3.68 10.60 20.10
C GLY A 344 -2.97 9.61 19.18
N THR A 345 -1.62 9.61 19.21
CA THR A 345 -0.70 8.62 18.61
C THR A 345 -1.38 7.43 17.92
N SER A 346 -1.69 7.55 16.62
CA SER A 346 -2.07 6.42 15.75
C SER A 346 -3.37 5.65 16.07
N LEU A 347 -4.22 6.12 16.99
CA LEU A 347 -5.41 5.39 17.44
C LEU A 347 -6.72 6.14 17.14
N PHE A 348 -7.73 5.39 16.71
CA PHE A 348 -9.13 5.84 16.78
C PHE A 348 -9.62 5.68 18.21
N SER A 349 -10.28 6.68 18.78
CA SER A 349 -10.80 6.61 20.15
C SER A 349 -12.23 7.15 20.27
N ILE A 350 -13.05 6.49 21.09
CA ILE A 350 -14.36 6.98 21.53
C ILE A 350 -14.39 7.18 23.03
N TRP A 351 -15.04 8.26 23.45
CA TRP A 351 -15.22 8.58 24.86
C TRP A 351 -16.61 9.16 25.12
N ASN A 352 -17.07 9.09 26.38
CA ASN A 352 -18.31 9.71 26.81
C ASN A 352 -18.20 10.24 28.25
N SER A 353 -18.61 11.50 28.47
CA SER A 353 -18.44 12.21 29.74
C SER A 353 -19.67 12.20 30.66
N ALA A 354 -20.87 11.91 30.16
CA ALA A 354 -22.07 12.01 30.98
C ALA A 354 -22.48 10.68 31.61
N ALA A 355 -23.13 10.79 32.77
CA ALA A 355 -23.97 9.74 33.31
C ALA A 355 -25.03 9.31 32.28
N ASN A 356 -25.26 8.00 32.18
CA ASN A 356 -26.16 7.38 31.20
C ASN A 356 -25.83 7.73 29.73
N GLY A 357 -24.63 8.25 29.48
CA GLY A 357 -24.17 8.61 28.14
C GLY A 357 -23.77 7.38 27.32
N ARG A 358 -23.90 7.51 26.00
CA ARG A 358 -23.53 6.48 25.03
C ARG A 358 -22.87 7.11 23.80
N SER A 359 -21.67 6.66 23.47
CA SER A 359 -20.97 6.99 22.23
C SER A 359 -20.91 5.75 21.33
N THR A 360 -21.27 5.87 20.07
CA THR A 360 -21.25 4.77 19.09
C THR A 360 -20.57 5.20 17.80
N ALA A 361 -19.63 4.40 17.30
CA ALA A 361 -19.11 4.51 15.94
C ALA A 361 -19.50 3.27 15.17
N VAL A 362 -20.25 3.44 14.09
CA VAL A 362 -20.75 2.33 13.26
C VAL A 362 -20.30 2.54 11.83
N ARG A 363 -19.91 1.47 11.14
CA ARG A 363 -19.73 1.53 9.69
C ARG A 363 -20.10 0.22 9.02
N SER A 364 -20.55 0.31 7.78
CA SER A 364 -20.87 -0.85 6.95
C SER A 364 -19.61 -1.49 6.37
N LEU A 365 -19.67 -2.79 6.12
CA LEU A 365 -18.77 -3.49 5.20
C LEU A 365 -19.24 -3.21 3.76
N SER A 366 -18.32 -3.08 2.81
CA SER A 366 -18.69 -2.95 1.39
C SER A 366 -19.35 -4.21 0.83
N SER A 367 -19.09 -5.35 1.48
CA SER A 367 -19.79 -6.62 1.27
C SER A 367 -19.92 -7.35 2.61
N PRO A 368 -21.05 -8.02 2.90
CA PRO A 368 -21.18 -8.79 4.13
C PRO A 368 -20.07 -9.83 4.31
N LEU A 369 -19.72 -10.11 5.57
CA LEU A 369 -18.75 -11.14 5.93
C LEU A 369 -19.26 -12.51 5.45
N LYS A 370 -18.41 -13.26 4.76
CA LYS A 370 -18.74 -14.57 4.18
C LYS A 370 -18.22 -15.70 5.06
N SER A 371 -18.86 -16.86 5.00
CA SER A 371 -18.36 -18.08 5.64
C SER A 371 -16.90 -18.34 5.23
N GLY A 372 -16.10 -18.74 6.21
CA GLY A 372 -14.65 -18.85 6.12
C GLY A 372 -13.92 -17.55 6.46
N GLN A 373 -14.49 -16.36 6.28
CA GLN A 373 -13.77 -15.10 6.54
C GLN A 373 -13.60 -14.82 8.03
N SER A 374 -12.52 -14.10 8.34
CA SER A 374 -12.24 -13.57 9.67
C SER A 374 -12.24 -12.05 9.66
N LEU A 375 -12.76 -11.45 10.73
CA LEU A 375 -12.52 -10.06 11.09
C LEU A 375 -11.50 -10.02 12.22
N LEU A 376 -10.41 -9.29 12.03
CA LEU A 376 -9.39 -9.01 13.02
C LEU A 376 -9.54 -7.57 13.51
N VAL A 377 -9.44 -7.39 14.82
CA VAL A 377 -9.51 -6.07 15.46
C VAL A 377 -8.48 -5.97 16.57
N GLU A 378 -7.80 -4.84 16.65
CA GLU A 378 -6.85 -4.54 17.72
C GLU A 378 -7.41 -3.43 18.59
N LEU A 379 -7.71 -3.76 19.85
CA LEU A 379 -8.41 -2.91 20.79
C LEU A 379 -7.45 -2.48 21.90
N GLN A 380 -7.46 -1.20 22.25
CA GLN A 380 -6.88 -0.75 23.51
C GLN A 380 -8.02 -0.35 24.44
N MET A 381 -8.04 -0.99 25.60
CA MET A 381 -9.04 -0.77 26.62
C MET A 381 -8.40 -0.12 27.83
N ASN A 382 -9.02 0.95 28.32
CA ASN A 382 -8.61 1.64 29.53
C ASN A 382 -9.58 1.32 30.67
N ASN A 383 -9.14 1.65 31.90
CA ASN A 383 -9.84 1.34 33.14
C ASN A 383 -11.28 1.85 33.08
N LEU A 384 -12.21 1.02 33.55
CA LEU A 384 -13.62 1.37 33.66
C LEU A 384 -13.98 1.48 35.14
N ASP A 385 -14.28 2.69 35.60
CA ASP A 385 -14.38 2.96 37.05
C ASP A 385 -15.59 2.31 37.74
N ASN A 386 -16.59 1.80 37.00
CA ASN A 386 -17.74 1.13 37.59
C ASN A 386 -18.35 0.02 36.70
N ALA A 387 -19.04 -0.93 37.31
CA ALA A 387 -19.61 -2.11 36.65
C ALA A 387 -20.72 -1.84 35.63
N ASN A 388 -21.29 -0.63 35.61
CA ASN A 388 -22.29 -0.22 34.63
C ASN A 388 -21.66 0.46 33.40
N ASN A 389 -20.38 0.83 33.47
CA ASN A 389 -19.63 1.32 32.33
C ASN A 389 -19.19 0.13 31.47
N SER A 390 -19.31 0.25 30.14
CA SER A 390 -18.88 -0.82 29.23
C SER A 390 -18.26 -0.30 27.94
N ASN A 391 -17.28 -1.02 27.44
CA ASN A 391 -16.70 -0.86 26.10
C ASN A 391 -17.02 -2.11 25.29
N ARG A 392 -17.61 -1.95 24.10
CA ARG A 392 -18.10 -3.05 23.28
C ARG A 392 -17.62 -2.95 21.84
N PHE A 393 -17.09 -4.05 21.35
CA PHE A 393 -16.97 -4.34 19.93
C PHE A 393 -18.20 -5.14 19.49
N GLU A 394 -18.88 -4.71 18.43
CA GLU A 394 -20.12 -5.31 17.95
C GLU A 394 -20.06 -5.61 16.45
N LEU A 395 -20.63 -6.76 16.08
CA LEU A 395 -20.94 -7.12 14.71
C LEU A 395 -22.45 -7.07 14.53
N ARG A 396 -22.91 -6.37 13.48
CA ARG A 396 -24.34 -6.11 13.26
C ARG A 396 -24.78 -6.49 11.85
N ASP A 397 -26.07 -6.69 11.69
CA ASP A 397 -26.70 -6.80 10.37
C ASP A 397 -26.89 -5.42 9.71
N SER A 398 -27.52 -5.40 8.54
CA SER A 398 -27.69 -4.17 7.75
C SER A 398 -28.75 -3.24 8.34
N ALA A 399 -29.64 -3.75 9.19
CA ALA A 399 -30.63 -2.98 9.93
C ALA A 399 -30.07 -2.43 11.26
N GLY A 400 -28.84 -2.81 11.63
CA GLY A 400 -28.16 -2.38 12.85
C GLY A 400 -28.46 -3.25 14.07
N ASN A 401 -29.09 -4.42 13.90
CA ASN A 401 -29.28 -5.37 15.00
C ASN A 401 -27.94 -6.03 15.36
N VAL A 402 -27.66 -6.14 16.66
CA VAL A 402 -26.43 -6.78 17.16
C VAL A 402 -26.53 -8.29 16.99
N LEU A 403 -25.58 -8.87 16.25
CA LEU A 403 -25.47 -10.31 16.02
C LEU A 403 -24.44 -10.95 16.96
N PHE A 404 -23.37 -10.21 17.24
CA PHE A 404 -22.33 -10.58 18.17
C PHE A 404 -21.82 -9.32 18.87
N SER A 405 -21.50 -9.43 20.17
CA SER A 405 -20.82 -8.37 20.91
C SER A 405 -19.75 -8.98 21.79
N TYR A 406 -18.54 -8.42 21.78
CA TYR A 406 -17.53 -8.65 22.79
C TYR A 406 -17.39 -7.38 23.63
N PHE A 407 -17.35 -7.50 24.96
CA PHE A 407 -17.28 -6.34 25.83
C PHE A 407 -16.60 -6.62 27.18
N HIS A 408 -16.12 -5.54 27.79
CA HIS A 408 -15.73 -5.47 29.20
C HIS A 408 -16.59 -4.44 29.94
N ARG A 409 -16.70 -4.62 31.26
CA ARG A 409 -17.33 -3.74 32.23
C ARG A 409 -16.33 -3.32 33.32
N GLY A 410 -16.67 -2.27 34.08
CA GLY A 410 -15.81 -1.87 35.20
C GLY A 410 -15.77 -2.89 36.33
N GLY A 411 -14.58 -3.14 36.85
CA GLY A 411 -14.32 -4.21 37.81
C GLY A 411 -14.04 -5.58 37.18
N ASP A 412 -14.00 -5.68 35.84
CA ASP A 412 -13.49 -6.87 35.17
C ASP A 412 -11.97 -6.93 35.35
N ASN A 413 -11.48 -7.93 36.09
CA ASN A 413 -10.06 -8.03 36.45
C ASN A 413 -9.28 -9.03 35.58
N ALA A 414 -9.96 -9.84 34.75
CA ALA A 414 -9.32 -10.86 33.92
C ALA A 414 -10.16 -11.40 32.75
N ASP A 415 -11.49 -11.42 32.86
CA ASP A 415 -12.36 -12.05 31.88
C ASP A 415 -13.22 -11.02 31.15
N GLY A 416 -13.32 -11.16 29.82
CA GLY A 416 -14.30 -10.43 29.03
C GLY A 416 -15.67 -11.12 29.04
N HIS A 417 -16.60 -10.54 28.30
CA HIS A 417 -17.90 -11.13 28.04
C HIS A 417 -18.21 -11.09 26.55
N TYR A 418 -19.05 -12.02 26.10
CA TYR A 418 -19.62 -11.94 24.77
C TYR A 418 -21.12 -12.21 24.76
N THR A 419 -21.80 -11.64 23.78
CA THR A 419 -23.20 -11.91 23.48
C THR A 419 -23.30 -12.50 22.09
N ASP A 420 -24.11 -13.56 21.96
CA ASP A 420 -24.45 -14.22 20.71
C ASP A 420 -25.97 -14.45 20.63
N ALA A 421 -26.44 -15.29 19.70
CA ALA A 421 -27.87 -15.55 19.52
C ALA A 421 -28.55 -16.25 20.71
N ILE A 422 -27.77 -16.87 21.61
CA ILE A 422 -28.28 -17.68 22.72
C ILE A 422 -28.26 -16.88 24.04
N GLY A 423 -27.43 -15.84 24.14
CA GLY A 423 -27.41 -14.96 25.30
C GLY A 423 -26.06 -14.34 25.55
N THR A 424 -25.82 -13.96 26.81
CA THR A 424 -24.55 -13.40 27.26
C THR A 424 -23.76 -14.44 28.05
N HIS A 425 -22.48 -14.57 27.74
CA HIS A 425 -21.59 -15.59 28.28
C HIS A 425 -20.27 -14.94 28.77
N PRO A 426 -19.59 -15.54 29.75
CA PRO A 426 -18.23 -15.15 30.09
C PRO A 426 -17.25 -15.57 28.97
N ALA A 427 -16.20 -14.79 28.75
CA ALA A 427 -15.07 -15.10 27.88
C ALA A 427 -13.81 -15.30 28.74
N PRO A 428 -13.66 -16.45 29.41
CA PRO A 428 -12.62 -16.65 30.40
C PRO A 428 -11.22 -16.63 29.78
N GLY A 429 -10.32 -15.87 30.38
CA GLY A 429 -8.94 -15.71 29.93
C GLY A 429 -8.76 -14.85 28.68
N PHE A 430 -9.80 -14.12 28.26
CA PHE A 430 -9.66 -13.07 27.25
C PHE A 430 -9.06 -11.85 27.94
N ALA A 431 -7.84 -11.47 27.53
CA ALA A 431 -7.05 -10.47 28.21
C ALA A 431 -7.75 -9.10 28.28
N TYR A 432 -7.58 -8.48 29.44
CA TYR A 432 -7.81 -7.06 29.66
C TYR A 432 -6.48 -6.43 30.08
N HIS A 433 -5.64 -6.04 29.11
CA HIS A 433 -4.39 -5.37 29.42
C HIS A 433 -4.60 -3.85 29.43
N PHE A 434 -4.75 -3.28 30.63
CA PHE A 434 -4.96 -1.84 30.80
C PHE A 434 -3.93 -1.03 30.01
N GLY A 435 -4.42 -0.18 29.11
CA GLY A 435 -3.58 0.71 28.30
C GLY A 435 -2.70 0.00 27.27
N GLN A 436 -2.90 -1.29 27.01
CA GLN A 436 -2.20 -2.04 25.96
C GLN A 436 -3.17 -2.43 24.84
N LEU A 437 -2.60 -2.78 23.68
CA LEU A 437 -3.37 -3.29 22.55
C LEU A 437 -3.51 -4.80 22.66
N ASP A 438 -4.75 -5.26 22.61
CA ASP A 438 -5.12 -6.68 22.55
C ASP A 438 -5.70 -6.99 21.17
N SER A 439 -5.26 -8.10 20.57
CA SER A 439 -5.65 -8.49 19.21
C SER A 439 -6.71 -9.60 19.26
N PHE A 440 -7.84 -9.37 18.62
CA PHE A 440 -8.95 -10.32 18.56
C PHE A 440 -9.25 -10.73 17.13
N ARG A 441 -9.76 -11.95 16.97
CA ARG A 441 -10.23 -12.50 15.69
C ARG A 441 -11.61 -13.10 15.85
N PHE A 442 -12.57 -12.59 15.08
CA PHE A 442 -13.84 -13.24 14.85
C PHE A 442 -13.78 -14.02 13.53
N SER A 443 -13.93 -15.33 13.54
CA SER A 443 -14.03 -16.18 12.36
C SER A 443 -15.46 -16.63 12.16
N LEU A 444 -16.01 -16.37 10.97
CA LEU A 444 -17.34 -16.85 10.59
C LEU A 444 -17.20 -18.25 9.98
N ASP A 445 -17.41 -19.29 10.78
CA ASP A 445 -17.18 -20.69 10.38
C ASP A 445 -18.26 -21.17 9.39
N SER A 446 -19.49 -20.69 9.57
CA SER A 446 -20.61 -20.89 8.65
C SER A 446 -21.54 -19.67 8.67
N ALA A 447 -22.66 -19.69 7.94
CA ALA A 447 -23.62 -18.58 7.96
C ALA A 447 -24.20 -18.27 9.35
N THR A 448 -24.15 -19.23 10.28
CA THR A 448 -24.76 -19.12 11.62
C THR A 448 -23.80 -19.46 12.76
N THR A 449 -22.56 -19.87 12.50
CA THR A 449 -21.62 -20.29 13.55
C THR A 449 -20.33 -19.51 13.46
N PHE A 450 -19.71 -19.24 14.62
CA PHE A 450 -18.47 -18.50 14.67
C PHE A 450 -17.51 -19.04 15.74
N THR A 451 -16.26 -18.64 15.58
CA THR A 451 -15.21 -18.77 16.59
C THR A 451 -14.60 -17.39 16.84
N PHE A 452 -14.63 -16.94 18.09
CA PHE A 452 -14.01 -15.69 18.52
C PHE A 452 -12.77 -16.02 19.35
N THR A 453 -11.64 -15.44 18.98
CA THR A 453 -10.32 -15.76 19.53
C THR A 453 -9.63 -14.49 20.00
N ASP A 454 -9.18 -14.48 21.23
CA ASP A 454 -8.13 -13.59 21.70
C ASP A 454 -6.79 -14.16 21.23
N ILE A 455 -6.14 -13.44 20.32
CA ILE A 455 -4.86 -13.84 19.74
C ILE A 455 -3.73 -13.66 20.77
N THR A 456 -3.82 -12.66 21.64
CA THR A 456 -2.81 -12.35 22.66
C THR A 456 -2.68 -13.52 23.63
N THR A 457 -3.79 -14.12 24.05
CA THR A 457 -3.81 -15.23 25.01
C THR A 457 -4.00 -16.60 24.37
N ALA A 458 -4.25 -16.64 23.06
CA ALA A 458 -4.63 -17.83 22.30
C ALA A 458 -5.89 -18.55 22.85
N ARG A 459 -6.78 -17.82 23.53
CA ARG A 459 -8.07 -18.33 24.01
C ARG A 459 -9.15 -18.13 22.97
N SER A 460 -10.08 -19.07 22.89
CA SER A 460 -11.19 -19.03 21.94
C SER A 460 -12.50 -19.45 22.58
N VAL A 461 -13.58 -18.86 22.08
CA VAL A 461 -14.96 -19.27 22.33
C VAL A 461 -15.64 -19.50 20.99
N SER A 462 -16.65 -20.36 20.95
CA SER A 462 -17.47 -20.58 19.77
C SER A 462 -18.94 -20.36 20.13
N GLY A 463 -19.73 -19.91 19.16
CA GLY A 463 -21.14 -19.60 19.38
C GLY A 463 -21.95 -19.57 18.08
N THR A 464 -23.19 -19.09 18.19
CA THR A 464 -24.12 -19.01 17.06
C THR A 464 -24.64 -17.60 16.84
N LEU A 465 -24.84 -17.23 15.58
CA LEU A 465 -25.50 -16.00 15.15
C LEU A 465 -26.97 -16.30 14.80
N SER A 466 -27.80 -15.26 14.77
CA SER A 466 -29.22 -15.36 14.40
C SER A 466 -29.48 -15.69 12.92
N GLY A 467 -28.42 -15.89 12.12
CA GLY A 467 -28.47 -16.22 10.70
C GLY A 467 -28.54 -15.01 9.76
N ALA A 468 -28.70 -13.80 10.30
CA ALA A 468 -28.51 -12.59 9.52
C ALA A 468 -27.02 -12.38 9.18
N ALA A 469 -26.74 -11.80 8.01
CA ALA A 469 -25.38 -11.58 7.56
C ALA A 469 -24.72 -10.41 8.33
N VAL A 470 -23.50 -10.64 8.82
CA VAL A 470 -22.67 -9.59 9.41
C VAL A 470 -22.30 -8.60 8.31
N SER A 471 -22.77 -7.36 8.43
CA SER A 471 -22.59 -6.32 7.41
C SER A 471 -22.18 -4.97 7.99
N GLN A 472 -22.11 -4.85 9.31
CA GLN A 472 -21.61 -3.66 9.98
C GLN A 472 -20.71 -4.03 11.15
N VAL A 473 -19.78 -3.13 11.45
CA VAL A 473 -18.92 -3.15 12.65
C VAL A 473 -19.25 -1.93 13.48
N ALA A 474 -19.33 -2.10 14.80
CA ALA A 474 -19.55 -0.99 15.71
C ALA A 474 -18.63 -1.03 16.94
N PHE A 475 -18.17 0.16 17.33
CA PHE A 475 -17.52 0.42 18.61
C PHE A 475 -18.49 1.20 19.49
N VAL A 476 -18.74 0.71 20.70
CA VAL A 476 -19.75 1.27 21.60
C VAL A 476 -19.14 1.51 22.97
N ARG A 477 -19.34 2.73 23.47
CA ARG A 477 -19.02 3.13 24.83
C ARG A 477 -20.32 3.50 25.55
N THR A 478 -20.56 2.93 26.72
CA THR A 478 -21.74 3.20 27.54
C THR A 478 -21.32 3.51 28.97
N ASN A 479 -21.94 4.51 29.58
CA ASN A 479 -21.76 4.88 30.98
C ASN A 479 -22.99 4.50 31.82
N GLY A 480 -22.76 4.11 33.07
CA GLY A 480 -23.82 3.94 34.07
C GLY A 480 -24.37 5.28 34.58
N ALA A 481 -25.20 5.21 35.63
CA ALA A 481 -25.83 6.39 36.23
C ALA A 481 -24.85 7.38 36.90
N THR A 482 -23.61 6.98 37.11
CA THR A 482 -22.54 7.84 37.63
C THR A 482 -21.71 8.38 36.48
N VAL A 483 -21.35 9.66 36.57
CA VAL A 483 -20.39 10.30 35.65
C VAL A 483 -19.07 9.50 35.68
N PRO A 484 -18.53 9.05 34.54
CA PRO A 484 -17.26 8.35 34.50
C PRO A 484 -16.09 9.29 34.81
N GLY A 485 -15.02 8.74 35.39
CA GLY A 485 -13.75 9.44 35.46
C GLY A 485 -13.08 9.61 34.09
N ASN A 486 -11.95 10.30 34.09
CA ASN A 486 -11.17 10.56 32.87
C ASN A 486 -10.44 9.30 32.38
N GLY A 487 -10.18 9.24 31.06
CA GLY A 487 -9.30 8.21 30.48
C GLY A 487 -9.96 6.86 30.19
N GLN A 488 -11.29 6.74 30.31
CA GLN A 488 -12.03 5.50 30.00
C GLN A 488 -12.28 5.30 28.48
N ASP A 489 -11.36 5.78 27.64
CA ASP A 489 -11.51 5.72 26.18
C ASP A 489 -11.53 4.28 25.70
N PHE A 490 -12.35 4.01 24.68
CA PHE A 490 -12.28 2.77 23.91
C PHE A 490 -11.62 3.03 22.58
N ARG A 491 -10.53 2.30 22.29
CA ARG A 491 -9.66 2.63 21.16
C ARG A 491 -9.41 1.43 20.26
N PHE A 492 -9.17 1.69 18.98
CA PHE A 492 -8.66 0.68 18.04
C PHE A 492 -7.50 1.21 17.20
N THR A 493 -6.60 0.31 16.78
CA THR A 493 -5.51 0.63 15.84
C THR A 493 -5.66 -0.05 14.49
N GLY A 494 -6.31 -1.21 14.44
CA GLY A 494 -6.46 -2.01 13.23
C GLY A 494 -7.84 -2.66 13.17
N LEU A 495 -8.45 -2.61 11.99
CA LEU A 495 -9.69 -3.29 11.65
C LEU A 495 -9.53 -3.93 10.27
N VAL A 496 -9.52 -5.25 10.21
CA VAL A 496 -9.17 -6.01 9.00
C VAL A 496 -10.18 -7.12 8.76
N VAL A 497 -10.68 -7.25 7.53
CA VAL A 497 -11.38 -8.45 7.08
C VAL A 497 -10.45 -9.25 6.19
N HIS A 498 -10.34 -10.54 6.48
CA HIS A 498 -9.47 -11.48 5.80
C HIS A 498 -10.27 -12.71 5.40
N THR A 499 -10.06 -13.22 4.20
CA THR A 499 -10.48 -14.56 3.80
C THR A 499 -9.28 -15.47 3.98
N PRO A 500 -9.37 -16.52 4.82
CA PRO A 500 -8.39 -17.59 4.81
C PRO A 500 -8.28 -18.07 3.38
N THR A 501 -7.13 -17.83 2.78
CA THR A 501 -6.81 -18.49 1.54
C THR A 501 -6.81 -19.98 1.87
N THR A 502 -7.61 -20.78 1.15
CA THR A 502 -7.57 -22.24 1.29
C THR A 502 -6.11 -22.65 1.17
N LEU A 503 -5.60 -23.13 2.31
CA LEU A 503 -4.27 -22.87 2.85
C LEU A 503 -3.12 -22.97 1.87
N PRO A 504 -1.98 -22.37 2.22
CA PRO A 504 -0.74 -22.70 1.57
C PRO A 504 0.13 -23.61 2.42
N VAL A 505 -0.23 -23.95 3.68
CA VAL A 505 0.53 -24.93 4.47
C VAL A 505 0.31 -26.34 3.90
N ALA A 506 1.04 -26.71 2.85
CA ALA A 506 0.96 -28.00 2.19
C ALA A 506 2.09 -28.92 2.65
N LEU A 507 1.75 -30.12 3.12
CA LEU A 507 2.72 -31.17 3.44
C LEU A 507 2.91 -32.09 2.24
N ALA A 508 4.15 -32.25 1.80
CA ALA A 508 4.54 -33.19 0.76
C ALA A 508 5.69 -34.07 1.25
N LYS A 509 5.53 -35.40 1.16
CA LYS A 509 6.63 -36.33 1.43
C LYS A 509 7.68 -36.19 0.33
N SER A 510 8.94 -35.97 0.70
CA SER A 510 10.10 -35.95 -0.20
C SER A 510 11.00 -37.17 0.07
N PRO A 511 11.96 -37.49 -0.82
CA PRO A 511 12.94 -38.55 -0.57
C PRO A 511 13.78 -38.34 0.69
N THR A 512 13.87 -37.11 1.17
CA THR A 512 14.69 -36.71 2.33
C THR A 512 13.87 -36.40 3.58
N GLY A 513 12.53 -36.53 3.57
CA GLY A 513 11.68 -36.26 4.73
C GLY A 513 10.31 -35.68 4.37
N TRP A 514 9.85 -34.66 5.11
CA TRP A 514 8.58 -33.96 4.86
C TRP A 514 8.83 -32.49 4.51
N THR A 515 8.28 -32.04 3.39
CA THR A 515 8.31 -30.64 2.97
C THR A 515 7.01 -29.95 3.36
N ILE A 516 7.12 -28.88 4.14
CA ILE A 516 6.05 -27.95 4.50
C ILE A 516 6.17 -26.75 3.58
N ARG A 517 5.27 -26.58 2.61
CA ARG A 517 5.12 -25.32 1.85
C ARG A 517 4.12 -24.44 2.59
N PHE A 518 4.22 -23.12 2.52
CA PHE A 518 3.30 -22.17 3.16
C PHE A 518 3.37 -20.81 2.48
N ASP A 519 2.30 -20.04 2.52
CA ASP A 519 2.29 -18.65 2.10
C ASP A 519 2.80 -17.88 3.28
N ALA A 520 3.69 -16.97 2.97
CA ALA A 520 4.48 -16.29 3.94
C ALA A 520 4.41 -14.80 3.63
N THR A 521 4.32 -13.96 4.64
CA THR A 521 4.58 -12.54 4.47
C THR A 521 6.04 -12.41 4.03
N PRO A 522 6.32 -11.79 2.87
CA PRO A 522 7.69 -11.57 2.42
C PRO A 522 8.52 -10.87 3.49
N CYS A 523 9.77 -11.28 3.62
CA CYS A 523 10.77 -10.78 4.56
C CYS A 523 10.51 -11.02 6.05
N LEU A 524 9.62 -11.95 6.41
CA LEU A 524 9.56 -12.48 7.76
C LEU A 524 10.34 -13.81 7.89
N THR A 525 10.98 -13.99 9.04
CA THR A 525 11.51 -15.30 9.44
C THR A 525 10.45 -16.03 10.23
N TYR A 526 10.13 -17.26 9.83
CA TYR A 526 9.17 -18.11 10.50
C TYR A 526 9.92 -19.17 11.31
N ARG A 527 9.59 -19.29 12.59
CA ARG A 527 10.05 -20.42 13.41
C ARG A 527 9.17 -21.64 13.11
N VAL A 528 9.80 -22.70 12.63
CA VAL A 528 9.13 -23.97 12.36
C VAL A 528 9.25 -24.84 13.61
N GLN A 529 8.10 -25.26 14.13
CA GLN A 529 8.05 -26.12 15.30
C GLN A 529 7.35 -27.43 14.99
N ARG A 530 7.75 -28.47 15.72
CA ARG A 530 7.24 -29.83 15.59
C ARG A 530 6.87 -30.43 16.94
N SER A 531 5.82 -31.24 16.95
CA SER A 531 5.44 -32.08 18.08
C SER A 531 4.98 -33.47 17.59
N THR A 532 5.11 -34.50 18.44
CA THR A 532 4.52 -35.84 18.20
C THR A 532 3.06 -35.92 18.64
N ARG A 533 2.54 -34.88 19.33
CA ARG A 533 1.16 -34.76 19.77
C ARG A 533 0.64 -33.33 19.59
N LEU A 534 -0.62 -33.15 19.22
CA LEU A 534 -1.23 -31.81 19.08
C LEU A 534 -1.19 -30.98 20.37
N ASP A 535 -1.34 -31.65 21.52
CA ASP A 535 -1.36 -31.11 22.88
C ASP A 535 0.02 -31.10 23.57
N GLY A 536 1.07 -31.57 22.89
CA GLY A 536 2.39 -31.78 23.47
C GLY A 536 3.31 -30.54 23.43
N GLY A 537 4.50 -30.69 24.01
CA GLY A 537 5.57 -29.70 23.89
C GLY A 537 6.02 -29.53 22.43
N TRP A 538 6.06 -28.29 21.97
CA TRP A 538 6.48 -27.93 20.62
C TRP A 538 7.96 -27.59 20.59
N ASN A 539 8.74 -28.39 19.85
CA ASN A 539 10.18 -28.19 19.71
C ASN A 539 10.46 -27.39 18.43
N GLY A 540 11.34 -26.38 18.51
CA GLY A 540 11.87 -25.70 17.33
C GLY A 540 12.73 -26.65 16.51
N ILE A 541 12.41 -26.81 15.22
CA ILE A 541 13.16 -27.68 14.31
C ILE A 541 13.88 -26.90 13.21
N GLY A 542 13.63 -25.60 13.09
CA GLY A 542 14.36 -24.72 12.20
C GLY A 542 13.65 -23.40 12.00
N GLU A 543 14.26 -22.55 11.18
CA GLU A 543 13.70 -21.28 10.76
C GLU A 543 13.65 -21.23 9.24
N VAL A 544 12.57 -20.65 8.72
CA VAL A 544 12.44 -20.35 7.29
C VAL A 544 12.31 -18.86 7.14
N PHE A 545 13.33 -18.27 6.54
CA PHE A 545 13.17 -16.95 5.97
C PHE A 545 12.25 -17.04 4.75
N ALA A 546 11.22 -16.21 4.71
CA ALA A 546 10.27 -16.16 3.62
C ALA A 546 10.63 -15.04 2.65
N PRO A 547 11.39 -15.31 1.59
CA PRO A 547 11.67 -14.28 0.62
C PRO A 547 10.40 -13.83 -0.11
N PHE A 548 9.47 -14.75 -0.39
CA PHE A 548 8.29 -14.46 -1.19
C PHE A 548 6.99 -14.66 -0.42
N ASN A 549 5.87 -14.43 -1.12
CA ASN A 549 4.55 -14.79 -0.66
C ASN A 549 4.33 -16.30 -0.47
N GLN A 550 5.31 -17.14 -0.86
CA GLN A 550 5.34 -18.57 -0.58
C GLN A 550 6.76 -19.02 -0.19
N SER A 551 6.86 -19.84 0.85
CA SER A 551 8.10 -20.40 1.35
C SER A 551 7.96 -21.89 1.68
N SER A 552 9.06 -22.60 1.89
CA SER A 552 9.00 -23.99 2.34
C SER A 552 10.12 -24.38 3.29
N PHE A 553 9.81 -25.31 4.20
CA PHE A 553 10.74 -25.98 5.10
C PHE A 553 10.76 -27.48 4.79
N THR A 554 11.93 -28.12 4.88
CA THR A 554 12.01 -29.59 4.82
C THR A 554 12.49 -30.12 6.16
N ASP A 555 11.64 -30.88 6.85
CA ASP A 555 12.02 -31.68 8.00
C ASP A 555 12.67 -32.99 7.52
N THR A 556 13.98 -33.10 7.69
CA THR A 556 14.77 -34.25 7.23
C THR A 556 14.90 -35.37 8.25
N ASP A 557 14.43 -35.15 9.49
CA ASP A 557 14.49 -36.13 10.57
C ASP A 557 13.13 -36.25 11.28
N PRO A 558 12.05 -36.53 10.55
CA PRO A 558 10.72 -36.64 11.15
C PRO A 558 10.68 -37.85 12.11
N PRO A 559 10.03 -37.74 13.28
CA PRO A 559 9.94 -38.83 14.24
C PRO A 559 9.24 -40.04 13.62
N ALA A 560 9.64 -41.24 14.05
CA ALA A 560 8.94 -42.47 13.68
C ALA A 560 7.49 -42.42 14.19
N GLY A 561 6.53 -42.25 13.28
CA GLY A 561 5.11 -42.14 13.60
C GLY A 561 4.48 -40.82 13.14
N LYS A 562 3.76 -40.15 14.05
CA LYS A 562 3.03 -38.90 13.75
C LYS A 562 3.90 -37.69 14.07
N ALA A 563 3.84 -36.69 13.20
CA ALA A 563 4.44 -35.38 13.40
C ALA A 563 3.42 -34.29 13.06
N PHE A 564 3.33 -33.28 13.92
CA PHE A 564 2.53 -32.08 13.72
C PHE A 564 3.48 -30.90 13.55
N TYR A 565 3.16 -30.00 12.62
CA TYR A 565 3.99 -28.84 12.29
C TYR A 565 3.20 -27.56 12.52
N ARG A 566 3.87 -26.52 13.02
CA ARG A 566 3.33 -25.16 13.04
C ARG A 566 4.41 -24.15 12.66
N LEU A 567 3.96 -23.01 12.17
CA LEU A 567 4.79 -21.87 11.82
C LEU A 567 4.45 -20.75 12.80
N ILE A 568 5.47 -20.21 13.45
CA ILE A 568 5.33 -19.08 14.36
C ILE A 568 6.01 -17.89 13.69
N THR A 569 5.23 -16.86 13.38
CA THR A 569 5.76 -15.51 13.15
C THR A 569 6.30 -14.98 14.47
N PRO A 570 7.52 -14.41 14.51
CA PRO A 570 8.13 -13.89 15.72
C PRO A 570 7.27 -12.83 16.41
#